data_AF-A0A533UHY2-F1
#
_entry.id   AF-A0A533UHY2-F1
#
_cell.length_a   1.000
_cell.length_b   1.000
_cell.length_c   1.000
_cell.angle_alpha   90.00
_cell.angle_beta   90.00
_cell.angle_gamma   90.00
#
_symmetry.space_group_name_H-M   'P 1'
#
loop_
_entity.id
_entity.type
_entity.pdbx_description
1 polymer ?
#
loop_
_entity_poly.entity_id
_entity_poly.type
_entity_poly.pdbx_seq_one_letter_code
_entity_poly.pdbx_strand_id
1 'polypeptide(L)'
;MVKKFEHEIEVKGHLIDSMILTKIFDIIMDLNGEFQVQEFRVGKRKKDESYTKLLIQGKSQKHLDQILETVYREGATSKIQQEIKIHAAPKDMVMPDDFYSTTNNRTDIFYKGEWIKVENMMMDKCVVVKGRRALCSPIREIKKGDMVVVGERGVRITPPERPSISSSIIQISFAC
;
A
#
# COMPACT_ATOMS: atom_id res chain seq x y z
N MET A 1 -24.27 -4.78 -23.31
CA MET A 1 -23.94 -4.21 -21.98
C MET A 1 -22.44 -4.03 -21.92
N VAL A 2 -21.93 -2.79 -21.89
CA VAL A 2 -20.49 -2.55 -21.72
C VAL A 2 -20.14 -2.95 -20.29
N LYS A 3 -19.27 -3.95 -20.12
CA LYS A 3 -18.72 -4.25 -18.78
C LYS A 3 -17.95 -3.01 -18.33
N LYS A 4 -18.44 -2.36 -17.29
CA LYS A 4 -17.67 -1.32 -16.59
C LYS A 4 -16.67 -2.05 -15.70
N PHE A 5 -15.38 -1.79 -15.90
CA PHE A 5 -14.33 -2.29 -15.04
C PHE A 5 -14.04 -1.21 -14.02
N GLU A 6 -14.65 -1.35 -12.84
CA GLU A 6 -14.58 -0.35 -11.79
C GLU A 6 -14.22 -0.99 -10.44
N HIS A 7 -13.46 -0.27 -9.63
CA HIS A 7 -13.05 -0.74 -8.31
C HIS A 7 -12.95 0.40 -7.31
N GLU A 8 -13.40 0.13 -6.10
CA GLU A 8 -13.47 1.13 -5.03
C GLU A 8 -12.28 0.97 -4.07
N ILE A 9 -11.61 2.09 -3.84
CA ILE A 9 -10.49 2.22 -2.93
C ILE A 9 -10.75 3.31 -1.88
N GLU A 10 -10.11 3.16 -0.74
CA GLU A 10 -10.10 4.06 0.39
C GLU A 10 -8.66 4.43 0.71
N VAL A 11 -8.41 5.69 1.03
CA VAL A 11 -7.09 6.16 1.45
C VAL A 11 -7.26 6.94 2.75
N LYS A 12 -6.45 6.60 3.76
CA LYS A 12 -6.43 7.26 5.08
C LYS A 12 -5.02 7.73 5.41
N GLY A 13 -4.93 8.88 6.06
CA GLY A 13 -3.67 9.46 6.54
C GLY A 13 -3.64 10.97 6.31
N HIS A 14 -2.45 11.58 6.36
CA HIS A 14 -2.28 13.02 6.09
C HIS A 14 -2.32 13.31 4.58
N LEU A 15 -3.46 13.06 3.94
CA LEU A 15 -3.60 13.03 2.46
C LEU A 15 -3.12 14.31 1.76
N ILE A 16 -3.27 15.47 2.41
CA ILE A 16 -2.88 16.78 1.89
C ILE A 16 -1.37 17.00 2.09
N ASP A 17 -0.89 16.91 3.33
CA ASP A 17 0.53 17.20 3.67
C ASP A 17 1.52 16.22 3.03
N SER A 18 1.09 14.95 2.89
CA SER A 18 1.90 13.89 2.28
C SER A 18 1.85 13.88 0.76
N MET A 19 0.95 14.66 0.13
CA MET A 19 0.66 14.64 -1.31
C MET A 19 0.27 13.26 -1.86
N ILE A 20 -0.12 12.30 -1.00
CA ILE A 20 -0.53 10.95 -1.42
C ILE A 20 -1.71 11.03 -2.39
N LEU A 21 -2.68 11.89 -2.11
CA LEU A 21 -3.87 12.01 -2.96
C LEU A 21 -3.52 12.50 -4.36
N THR A 22 -2.65 13.53 -4.45
CA THR A 22 -2.19 14.07 -5.74
C THR A 22 -1.47 13.01 -6.55
N LYS A 23 -0.53 12.28 -5.93
CA LYS A 23 0.19 11.19 -6.60
C LYS A 23 -0.73 10.09 -7.12
N ILE A 24 -1.75 9.72 -6.33
CA ILE A 24 -2.74 8.72 -6.76
C ILE A 24 -3.48 9.20 -8.00
N PHE A 25 -3.90 10.47 -8.05
CA PHE A 25 -4.54 11.02 -9.24
C PHE A 25 -3.60 11.05 -10.44
N ASP A 26 -2.34 11.47 -10.25
CA ASP A 26 -1.34 11.49 -11.32
C ASP A 26 -1.13 10.09 -11.91
N ILE A 27 -0.97 9.06 -11.06
CA ILE A 27 -0.83 7.66 -11.50
C ILE A 27 -2.04 7.21 -12.33
N ILE A 28 -3.26 7.51 -11.87
CA ILE A 28 -4.48 7.11 -12.58
C ILE A 28 -4.52 7.79 -13.95
N MET A 29 -4.19 9.08 -14.02
CA MET A 29 -4.17 9.85 -15.27
C MET A 29 -3.07 9.38 -16.23
N ASP A 30 -1.86 9.12 -15.72
CA ASP A 30 -0.72 8.63 -16.50
C ASP A 30 -1.00 7.27 -17.14
N LEU A 31 -1.75 6.42 -16.45
CA LEU A 31 -2.19 5.13 -16.98
C LEU A 31 -3.43 5.25 -17.89
N ASN A 32 -3.99 6.45 -18.12
CA ASN A 32 -5.24 6.68 -18.85
C ASN A 32 -6.45 5.99 -18.21
N GLY A 33 -6.48 5.92 -16.88
CA GLY A 33 -7.65 5.55 -16.10
C GLY A 33 -8.55 6.75 -15.80
N GLU A 34 -9.77 6.46 -15.36
CA GLU A 34 -10.71 7.47 -14.86
C GLU A 34 -10.92 7.27 -13.36
N PHE A 35 -11.26 8.35 -12.64
CA PHE A 35 -11.60 8.26 -11.23
C PHE A 35 -12.75 9.18 -10.86
N GLN A 36 -13.49 8.77 -9.83
CA GLN A 36 -14.53 9.58 -9.19
C GLN A 36 -14.29 9.62 -7.69
N VAL A 37 -14.21 10.83 -7.13
CA VAL A 37 -14.20 11.03 -5.68
C VAL A 37 -15.62 10.85 -5.16
N GLN A 38 -15.85 9.81 -4.37
CA GLN A 38 -17.16 9.54 -3.78
C GLN A 38 -17.33 10.17 -2.40
N GLU A 39 -16.27 10.16 -1.59
CA GLU A 39 -16.27 10.75 -0.26
C GLU A 39 -14.91 11.37 0.01
N PHE A 40 -14.90 12.58 0.56
CA PHE A 40 -13.68 13.24 1.00
C PHE A 40 -13.91 13.90 2.36
N ARG A 41 -13.11 13.50 3.35
CA ARG A 41 -13.16 14.01 4.72
C ARG A 41 -11.80 14.53 5.10
N VAL A 42 -11.72 15.84 5.30
CA VAL A 42 -10.48 16.51 5.70
C VAL A 42 -10.37 16.51 7.23
N GLY A 43 -9.19 16.15 7.73
CA GLY A 43 -8.85 16.30 9.15
C GLY A 43 -8.98 17.75 9.59
N LYS A 44 -9.57 18.01 10.77
CA LYS A 44 -9.86 19.38 11.22
C LYS A 44 -8.62 20.09 11.76
N ARG A 45 -7.63 19.31 12.20
CA ARG A 45 -6.37 19.78 12.78
C ARG A 45 -5.20 19.15 12.03
N LYS A 46 -4.01 19.74 12.18
CA LYS A 46 -2.77 19.29 11.51
C LYS A 46 -2.40 17.81 11.75
N LYS A 47 -2.82 17.23 12.88
CA LYS A 47 -2.55 15.81 13.22
C LYS A 47 -3.73 14.89 12.91
N ASP A 48 -4.86 15.43 12.47
CA ASP A 48 -6.05 14.63 12.20
C ASP A 48 -5.90 14.00 10.81
N GLU A 49 -6.08 12.68 10.73
CA GLU A 49 -6.06 12.00 9.45
C GLU A 49 -7.22 12.45 8.57
N SER A 50 -6.92 12.62 7.28
CA SER A 50 -7.91 12.79 6.23
C SER A 50 -8.25 11.42 5.64
N TYR A 51 -9.44 11.33 5.05
CA TYR A 51 -9.96 10.13 4.42
C TYR A 51 -10.54 10.47 3.05
N THR A 52 -10.27 9.61 2.07
CA THR A 52 -10.92 9.68 0.76
C THR A 52 -11.42 8.31 0.34
N LYS A 53 -12.47 8.30 -0.45
CA LYS A 53 -13.03 7.14 -1.12
C LYS A 53 -13.13 7.44 -2.60
N LEU A 54 -12.45 6.62 -3.41
CA LEU A 54 -12.32 6.80 -4.85
C LEU A 54 -12.89 5.58 -5.56
N LEU A 55 -13.66 5.81 -6.61
CA LEU A 55 -13.99 4.79 -7.61
C LEU A 55 -13.03 4.95 -8.77
N ILE A 56 -12.27 3.91 -9.09
CA ILE A 56 -11.33 3.89 -10.22
C ILE A 56 -11.96 3.07 -11.34
N GLN A 57 -11.85 3.56 -12.58
CA GLN A 57 -12.39 2.93 -13.77
C GLN A 57 -11.27 2.66 -14.80
N GLY A 58 -11.22 1.42 -15.25
CA GLY A 58 -10.29 0.96 -16.29
C GLY A 58 -11.02 0.60 -17.58
N LYS A 59 -10.28 0.60 -18.69
CA LYS A 59 -10.78 0.20 -20.02
C LYS A 59 -10.98 -1.32 -20.16
N SER A 60 -10.29 -2.10 -19.32
CA SER A 60 -10.35 -3.57 -19.24
C SER A 60 -10.00 -4.03 -17.83
N GLN A 61 -10.27 -5.28 -17.47
CA GLN A 61 -9.87 -5.82 -16.17
C GLN A 61 -8.35 -5.75 -15.97
N LYS A 62 -7.56 -6.18 -16.95
CA LYS A 62 -6.09 -6.13 -16.88
C LYS A 62 -5.57 -4.70 -16.69
N HIS A 63 -6.21 -3.73 -17.35
CA HIS A 63 -5.85 -2.32 -17.22
C HIS A 63 -6.21 -1.77 -15.83
N LEU A 64 -7.40 -2.11 -15.32
CA LEU A 64 -7.81 -1.76 -13.96
C LEU A 64 -6.84 -2.35 -12.92
N ASP A 65 -6.46 -3.62 -13.07
CA ASP A 65 -5.53 -4.29 -12.18
C ASP A 65 -4.16 -3.57 -12.15
N GLN A 66 -3.64 -3.14 -13.30
CA GLN A 66 -2.40 -2.36 -13.40
C GLN A 66 -2.49 -1.00 -12.68
N ILE A 67 -3.60 -0.29 -12.83
CA ILE A 67 -3.82 0.98 -12.12
C ILE A 67 -3.86 0.73 -10.61
N LEU A 68 -4.62 -0.27 -10.17
CA LEU A 68 -4.79 -0.60 -8.77
C LEU A 68 -3.47 -1.00 -8.11
N GLU A 69 -2.66 -1.85 -8.76
CA GLU A 69 -1.32 -2.24 -8.30
C GLU A 69 -0.45 -0.99 -8.00
N THR A 70 -0.43 -0.04 -8.93
CA THR A 70 0.38 1.17 -8.78
C THR A 70 -0.19 2.09 -7.69
N VAL A 71 -1.50 2.22 -7.60
CA VAL A 71 -2.18 3.06 -6.60
C VAL A 71 -2.05 2.49 -5.18
N TYR A 72 -2.09 1.16 -5.01
CA TYR A 72 -1.87 0.52 -3.71
C TYR A 72 -0.45 0.72 -3.18
N ARG A 73 0.56 0.83 -4.07
CA ARG A 73 1.94 1.14 -3.67
C ARG A 73 2.09 2.52 -3.03
N GLU A 74 1.27 3.49 -3.44
CA GLU A 74 1.25 4.83 -2.84
C GLU A 74 0.40 4.92 -1.55
N GLY A 75 -0.19 3.81 -1.09
CA GLY A 75 -0.88 3.72 0.20
C GLY A 75 -2.41 3.71 0.13
N ALA A 76 -2.99 3.51 -1.06
CA ALA A 76 -4.42 3.21 -1.16
C ALA A 76 -4.74 1.82 -0.57
N THR A 77 -5.98 1.62 -0.16
CA THR A 77 -6.49 0.35 0.37
C THR A 77 -7.81 0.02 -0.30
N SER A 78 -8.08 -1.24 -0.66
CA SER A 78 -9.38 -1.59 -1.22
C SER A 78 -10.46 -1.66 -0.14
N LYS A 79 -11.70 -1.23 -0.45
CA LYS A 79 -12.86 -1.51 0.40
C LYS A 79 -13.21 -3.00 0.44
N ILE A 80 -12.97 -3.73 -0.65
CA ILE A 80 -13.10 -5.18 -0.64
C ILE A 80 -11.90 -5.69 0.13
N GLN A 81 -12.12 -6.03 1.39
CA GLN A 81 -11.13 -6.68 2.24
C GLN A 81 -10.88 -8.08 1.67
N GLN A 82 -10.01 -8.13 0.66
CA GLN A 82 -9.60 -9.38 0.03
C GLN A 82 -8.53 -9.99 0.91
N GLU A 83 -8.80 -11.20 1.39
CA GLU A 83 -7.83 -11.95 2.17
C GLU A 83 -6.57 -12.16 1.35
N ILE A 84 -5.41 -12.02 2.02
CA ILE A 84 -4.13 -12.29 1.38
C ILE A 84 -4.09 -13.69 0.79
N LYS A 85 -3.37 -13.83 -0.32
CA LYS A 85 -3.00 -15.16 -0.80
C LYS A 85 -1.67 -15.55 -0.20
N ILE A 86 -1.57 -16.81 0.22
CA ILE A 86 -0.35 -17.39 0.75
C ILE A 86 -0.04 -18.70 0.04
N HIS A 87 1.22 -18.89 -0.31
CA HIS A 87 1.73 -20.12 -0.92
C HIS A 87 2.91 -20.64 -0.13
N ALA A 88 3.02 -21.97 -0.06
CA ALA A 88 4.14 -22.62 0.60
C ALA A 88 5.42 -22.44 -0.24
N ALA A 89 6.52 -22.06 0.42
CA ALA A 89 7.83 -21.99 -0.20
C ALA A 89 8.25 -23.37 -0.74
N PRO A 90 8.64 -23.51 -2.03
CA PRO A 90 8.91 -24.81 -2.64
C PRO A 90 10.18 -25.47 -2.11
N LYS A 91 11.18 -24.68 -1.70
CA LYS A 91 12.49 -25.11 -1.18
C LYS A 91 13.03 -24.09 -0.19
N ASP A 92 14.04 -24.49 0.59
CA ASP A 92 14.83 -23.56 1.38
C ASP A 92 15.39 -22.45 0.50
N MET A 93 15.30 -21.21 0.97
CA MET A 93 15.76 -20.02 0.27
C MET A 93 15.12 -19.77 -1.10
N VAL A 94 13.92 -20.33 -1.37
CA VAL A 94 13.17 -20.10 -2.61
C VAL A 94 11.74 -19.66 -2.31
N MET A 95 11.29 -18.56 -2.92
CA MET A 95 9.96 -17.98 -2.76
C MET A 95 9.00 -18.63 -3.77
N PRO A 96 7.69 -18.67 -3.48
CA PRO A 96 6.71 -18.95 -4.53
C PRO A 96 6.74 -17.86 -5.61
N ASP A 97 6.25 -18.20 -6.79
CA ASP A 97 6.01 -17.21 -7.85
C ASP A 97 5.04 -16.13 -7.36
N ASP A 98 5.18 -14.91 -7.90
CA ASP A 98 4.35 -13.76 -7.54
C ASP A 98 4.42 -13.37 -6.04
N PHE A 99 5.52 -13.67 -5.34
CA PHE A 99 5.66 -13.25 -3.94
C PHE A 99 5.63 -11.73 -3.79
N TYR A 100 4.99 -11.24 -2.72
CA TYR A 100 4.98 -9.81 -2.41
C TYR A 100 6.37 -9.36 -1.92
N SER A 101 6.99 -8.44 -2.66
CA SER A 101 8.26 -7.81 -2.26
C SER A 101 7.99 -6.58 -1.39
N THR A 102 8.56 -6.56 -0.18
CA THR A 102 8.34 -5.49 0.79
C THR A 102 9.05 -4.19 0.42
N THR A 103 8.48 -3.07 0.87
CA THR A 103 9.14 -1.76 0.89
C THR A 103 9.63 -1.42 2.31
N ASN A 104 10.23 -0.24 2.50
CA ASN A 104 10.59 0.27 3.83
C ASN A 104 9.39 0.83 4.62
N ASN A 105 8.23 0.98 3.98
CA ASN A 105 7.05 1.53 4.61
C ASN A 105 6.44 0.52 5.59
N ARG A 106 5.64 0.99 6.55
CA ARG A 106 4.91 0.09 7.43
C ARG A 106 3.89 -0.70 6.59
N THR A 107 3.83 -2.01 6.78
CA THR A 107 2.86 -2.86 6.07
C THR A 107 1.96 -3.60 7.06
N ASP A 108 0.66 -3.64 6.78
CA ASP A 108 -0.30 -4.53 7.43
C ASP A 108 -0.88 -5.49 6.37
N ILE A 109 -1.24 -6.71 6.77
CA ILE A 109 -1.87 -7.72 5.90
C ILE A 109 -3.25 -8.12 6.44
N PHE A 110 -4.22 -8.36 5.57
CA PHE A 110 -5.55 -8.84 5.94
C PHE A 110 -5.61 -10.37 5.87
N TYR A 111 -5.59 -11.03 7.03
CA TYR A 111 -5.53 -12.49 7.14
C TYR A 111 -6.51 -12.99 8.19
N LYS A 112 -7.33 -14.00 7.83
CA LYS A 112 -8.36 -14.59 8.69
C LYS A 112 -9.33 -13.56 9.31
N GLY A 113 -9.71 -12.56 8.53
CA GLY A 113 -10.67 -11.53 8.94
C GLY A 113 -10.08 -10.38 9.77
N GLU A 114 -8.76 -10.36 10.00
CA GLU A 114 -8.11 -9.33 10.81
C GLU A 114 -6.93 -8.68 10.07
N TRP A 115 -6.69 -7.40 10.36
CA TRP A 115 -5.47 -6.71 9.93
C TRP A 115 -4.33 -7.03 10.90
N ILE A 116 -3.29 -7.68 10.38
CA ILE A 116 -2.10 -8.07 11.13
C ILE A 116 -0.94 -7.21 10.65
N LYS A 117 -0.28 -6.54 11.59
CA LYS A 117 0.93 -5.75 11.30
C LYS A 117 2.08 -6.69 10.92
N VAL A 118 2.79 -6.37 9.85
CA VAL A 118 4.04 -7.06 9.50
C VAL A 118 5.17 -6.54 10.39
N GLU A 119 5.82 -7.45 11.08
CA GLU A 119 6.93 -7.15 11.99
C GLU A 119 8.26 -7.09 11.23
N ASN A 120 9.21 -6.31 11.78
CA ASN A 120 10.59 -6.18 11.27
C ASN A 120 10.71 -5.71 9.81
N MET A 121 9.85 -4.76 9.40
CA MET A 121 9.82 -4.22 8.04
C MET A 121 11.19 -3.72 7.56
N MET A 122 11.55 -4.17 6.37
CA MET A 122 12.71 -3.76 5.57
C MET A 122 12.36 -3.93 4.09
N MET A 123 12.97 -3.15 3.21
CA MET A 123 12.84 -3.34 1.76
C MET A 123 13.43 -4.66 1.27
N ASP A 124 12.93 -5.10 0.11
CA ASP A 124 13.44 -6.22 -0.70
C ASP A 124 13.43 -7.57 0.05
N LYS A 125 12.36 -7.81 0.79
CA LYS A 125 12.11 -9.06 1.53
C LYS A 125 10.72 -9.59 1.23
N CYS A 126 10.43 -10.77 1.74
CA CYS A 126 9.11 -11.39 1.63
C CYS A 126 8.38 -11.37 2.97
N VAL A 127 7.06 -11.52 2.93
CA VAL A 127 6.23 -11.60 4.14
C VAL A 127 5.87 -13.06 4.40
N VAL A 128 6.29 -13.59 5.55
CA VAL A 128 5.99 -14.95 5.99
C VAL A 128 4.90 -14.92 7.07
N VAL A 129 3.87 -15.73 6.91
CA VAL A 129 2.76 -15.87 7.86
C VAL A 129 2.97 -17.10 8.73
N LYS A 130 3.08 -16.91 10.05
CA LYS A 130 3.21 -17.98 11.04
C LYS A 130 2.07 -17.88 12.06
N GLY A 131 1.05 -18.72 11.91
CA GLY A 131 -0.14 -18.68 12.76
C GLY A 131 -0.94 -17.39 12.56
N ARG A 132 -0.93 -16.49 13.55
CA ARG A 132 -1.54 -15.14 13.49
C ARG A 132 -0.51 -14.00 13.45
N ARG A 133 0.75 -14.31 13.10
CA ARG A 133 1.82 -13.32 13.01
C ARG A 133 2.37 -13.25 11.59
N ALA A 134 2.85 -12.07 11.21
CA ALA A 134 3.43 -11.78 9.91
C ALA A 134 4.83 -11.20 10.09
N LEU A 135 5.82 -11.79 9.43
CA LEU A 135 7.23 -11.45 9.59
C LEU A 135 7.83 -11.07 8.24
N CYS A 136 8.43 -9.89 8.16
CA CYS A 136 9.30 -9.51 7.05
C CYS A 136 10.60 -10.33 7.14
N SER A 137 10.78 -11.28 6.23
CA SER A 137 11.84 -12.30 6.31
C SER A 137 12.75 -12.23 5.08
N PRO A 138 14.08 -12.20 5.26
CA PRO A 138 15.01 -12.23 4.14
C PRO A 138 15.03 -13.62 3.49
N ILE A 139 15.40 -13.67 2.21
CA ILE A 139 15.46 -14.89 1.39
C ILE A 139 16.19 -16.03 2.09
N ARG A 140 17.33 -15.72 2.71
CA ARG A 140 18.19 -16.69 3.42
C ARG A 140 17.52 -17.41 4.61
N GLU A 141 16.46 -16.82 5.17
CA GLU A 141 15.74 -17.36 6.34
C GLU A 141 14.50 -18.18 5.96
N ILE A 142 14.13 -18.21 4.67
CA ILE A 142 12.98 -18.96 4.18
C ILE A 142 13.27 -20.45 4.17
N LYS A 143 12.36 -21.22 4.77
CA LYS A 143 12.39 -22.67 4.79
C LYS A 143 11.30 -23.25 3.89
N LYS A 144 11.57 -24.43 3.33
CA LYS A 144 10.56 -25.18 2.58
C LYS A 144 9.28 -25.33 3.43
N GLY A 145 8.14 -24.96 2.85
CA GLY A 145 6.85 -25.01 3.52
C GLY A 145 6.45 -23.75 4.29
N ASP A 146 7.32 -22.74 4.43
CA ASP A 146 6.92 -21.44 4.99
C ASP A 146 5.81 -20.83 4.12
N MET A 147 4.77 -20.29 4.77
CA MET A 147 3.65 -19.66 4.08
C MET A 147 4.00 -18.21 3.73
N VAL A 148 4.27 -17.95 2.45
CA VAL A 148 4.69 -16.64 1.94
C VAL A 148 3.53 -15.94 1.27
N VAL A 149 3.36 -14.64 1.54
CA VAL A 149 2.34 -13.79 0.89
C VAL A 149 2.66 -13.63 -0.60
N VAL A 150 1.66 -13.81 -1.46
CA VAL A 150 1.75 -13.62 -2.91
C VAL A 150 0.72 -12.61 -3.41
N GLY A 151 1.10 -11.87 -4.45
CA GLY A 151 0.36 -10.73 -5.00
C GLY A 151 0.22 -9.58 -4.01
N GLU A 152 -0.52 -8.56 -4.41
CA GLU A 152 -0.72 -7.34 -3.60
C GLU A 152 -2.07 -7.31 -2.86
N ARG A 153 -2.91 -8.34 -3.04
CA ARG A 153 -4.23 -8.41 -2.42
C ARG A 153 -4.14 -8.54 -0.92
N GLY A 154 -4.95 -7.76 -0.20
CA GLY A 154 -4.98 -7.78 1.26
C GLY A 154 -3.75 -7.16 1.90
N VAL A 155 -2.87 -6.50 1.13
CA VAL A 155 -1.70 -5.79 1.66
C VAL A 155 -2.03 -4.31 1.75
N ARG A 156 -1.73 -3.69 2.89
CA ARG A 156 -1.87 -2.26 3.13
C ARG A 156 -0.52 -1.67 3.49
N ILE A 157 -0.11 -0.65 2.75
CA ILE A 157 1.13 0.08 3.01
C ILE A 157 0.78 1.44 3.63
N THR A 158 1.47 1.80 4.71
CA THR A 158 1.39 3.10 5.35
C THR A 158 2.73 3.81 5.20
N PRO A 159 2.82 4.82 4.32
CA PRO A 159 4.01 5.65 4.18
C PRO A 159 4.39 6.33 5.51
N PRO A 160 5.68 6.60 5.76
CA PRO A 160 6.09 7.36 6.93
C PRO A 160 5.48 8.77 6.88
N GLU A 161 5.09 9.29 8.05
CA GLU A 161 4.70 10.69 8.18
C GLU A 161 5.91 11.56 7.78
N ARG A 162 5.73 12.51 6.85
CA ARG A 162 6.76 13.52 6.60
C ARG A 162 7.02 14.25 7.93
N PRO A 163 8.28 14.45 8.34
CA PRO A 163 8.55 15.36 9.45
C PRO A 163 7.97 16.73 9.08
N SER A 164 7.03 17.22 9.89
CA SER A 164 6.46 18.54 9.68
C SER A 164 7.58 19.57 9.74
N ILE A 165 7.69 20.42 8.73
CA ILE A 165 8.63 21.55 8.71
C ILE A 165 8.22 22.49 9.85
N SER A 166 8.79 22.29 11.03
CA SER A 166 8.72 23.20 12.17
C SER A 166 10.01 23.11 12.98
N SER A 167 11.14 23.16 12.30
CA SER A 167 12.46 23.36 12.94
C SER A 167 13.53 23.43 11.86
N SER A 168 13.61 24.58 11.18
CA SER A 168 14.83 25.17 10.62
C SER A 168 14.46 26.53 10.04
N ILE A 169 14.43 27.56 10.89
CA ILE A 169 14.70 28.91 10.42
C ILE A 169 16.17 28.88 10.02
N ILE A 170 16.46 28.84 8.71
CA ILE A 170 17.81 29.05 8.22
C ILE A 170 18.11 30.53 8.46
N GLN A 171 18.81 30.83 9.54
CA GLN A 171 19.32 32.17 9.81
C GLN A 171 20.54 32.38 8.90
N ILE A 172 20.31 32.99 7.74
CA ILE A 172 21.40 33.47 6.88
C ILE A 172 21.95 34.72 7.55
N SER A 173 23.06 34.58 8.29
CA SER A 173 23.86 35.73 8.70
C SER A 173 24.57 36.28 7.47
N PHE A 174 24.10 37.42 6.98
CA PHE A 174 24.92 38.30 6.14
C PHE A 174 26.02 38.88 7.03
N ALA A 175 27.27 38.51 6.78
CA ALA A 175 28.41 39.27 7.27
C ALA A 175 28.53 40.53 6.39
N CYS A 176 28.49 41.71 7.03
CA CYS A 176 28.85 42.99 6.43
C CYS A 176 30.35 43.06 6.13
#